data_AF-A0A7C6VTP2-F1
#
_entry.id   AF-A0A7C6VTP2-F1
#
_cell.length_a   1.000
_cell.length_b   1.000
_cell.length_c   1.000
_cell.angle_alpha   90.00
_cell.angle_beta   90.00
_cell.angle_gamma   90.00
#
_symmetry.space_group_name_H-M   'P 1'
#
loop_
_entity.id
_entity.type
_entity.pdbx_description
1 polymer ?
#
loop_
_entity_poly.entity_id
_entity_poly.type
_entity_poly.pdbx_seq_one_letter_code
_entity_poly.pdbx_strand_id
1 'polypeptide(L)'
;MKRKMEVQGTTKNNVVLPRNIKDILKSLIDEDVIIVLKSGKCEEVTILGVEGNLLIASPNGDIKFVDIDCICEVIADPADVIEGLFKERCC
;
A
#
# COMPACT_ATOMS: atom_id res chain seq x y z
N MET A 1 -1.73 46.28 27.43
CA MET A 1 -2.44 45.07 26.98
C MET A 1 -1.45 44.18 26.22
N LYS A 2 -0.99 43.07 26.81
CA LYS A 2 -0.08 42.11 26.16
C LYS A 2 -0.92 40.97 25.59
N ARG A 3 -1.02 40.86 24.26
CA ARG A 3 -1.67 39.72 23.59
C ARG A 3 -0.68 38.54 23.65
N LYS A 4 -1.05 37.47 24.35
CA LYS A 4 -0.39 36.17 24.21
C LYS A 4 -0.85 35.59 22.88
N MET A 5 0.06 35.42 21.92
CA MET A 5 -0.17 34.53 20.78
C MET A 5 0.23 33.14 21.25
N GLU A 6 -0.75 32.28 21.49
CA GLU A 6 -0.55 30.84 21.55
C GLU A 6 -0.38 30.36 20.11
N VAL A 7 0.84 29.98 19.75
CA VAL A 7 1.09 29.27 18.50
C VAL A 7 0.69 27.82 18.75
N GLN A 8 -0.43 27.41 18.15
CA GLN A 8 -0.89 26.03 18.15
C GLN A 8 0.23 25.11 17.69
N GLY A 9 0.55 24.11 18.53
CA GLY A 9 1.54 23.09 18.23
C GLY A 9 1.17 22.37 16.94
N THR A 10 2.15 22.25 16.04
CA THR A 10 2.03 21.44 14.84
C THR A 10 1.84 19.98 15.25
N THR A 11 0.64 19.45 15.02
CA THR A 11 0.35 18.03 15.15
C THR A 11 1.32 17.27 14.24
N LYS A 12 2.30 16.58 14.83
CA LYS A 12 3.15 15.65 14.09
C LYS A 12 2.28 14.49 13.65
N ASN A 13 1.76 14.55 12.43
CA ASN A 13 1.10 13.42 11.79
C ASN A 13 2.16 12.35 11.55
N ASN A 14 2.18 11.32 12.40
CA ASN A 14 3.08 10.19 12.26
C ASN A 14 2.65 9.37 11.04
N VAL A 15 3.28 9.63 9.88
CA VAL A 15 3.15 8.73 8.74
C VAL A 15 3.77 7.40 9.15
N VAL A 16 2.93 6.37 9.23
CA VAL A 16 3.40 5.00 9.40
C VAL A 16 3.83 4.51 8.03
N LEU A 17 5.13 4.59 7.77
CA LEU A 17 5.70 4.02 6.55
C LEU A 17 5.54 2.49 6.56
N PRO A 18 5.31 1.88 5.39
CA PRO A 18 5.16 0.43 5.27
C PRO A 18 6.46 -0.25 5.71
N ARG A 19 6.34 -1.34 6.46
CA ARG A 19 7.48 -2.07 7.03
C ARG A 19 7.77 -3.38 6.32
N ASN A 20 6.83 -3.86 5.52
CA ASN A 20 6.89 -5.13 4.81
C ASN A 20 5.97 -5.09 3.58
N ILE A 21 6.05 -6.13 2.74
CA ILE A 21 5.24 -6.27 1.52
C ILE A 21 3.74 -6.24 1.81
N LYS A 22 3.29 -6.85 2.92
CA LYS A 22 1.88 -6.85 3.29
C LYS A 22 1.34 -5.42 3.51
N ASP A 23 2.12 -4.55 4.13
CA ASP A 23 1.74 -3.14 4.33
C ASP A 23 1.60 -2.40 2.98
N ILE A 24 2.51 -2.67 2.04
CA ILE A 24 2.49 -2.09 0.68
C ILE A 24 1.24 -2.57 -0.08
N LEU A 25 0.97 -3.88 -0.07
CA LEU A 25 -0.19 -4.46 -0.75
C LEU A 25 -1.51 -3.89 -0.19
N LYS A 26 -1.58 -3.61 1.11
CA LYS A 26 -2.76 -2.99 1.73
C LYS A 26 -2.99 -1.55 1.30
N SER A 27 -1.94 -0.79 1.02
CA SER A 27 -2.07 0.60 0.54
C SER A 27 -2.44 0.68 -0.94
N LEU A 28 -2.41 -0.44 -1.66
CA LEU A 28 -2.62 -0.53 -3.11
C LEU A 28 -3.87 -1.36 -3.46
N ILE A 29 -4.85 -1.45 -2.55
CA ILE A 29 -6.14 -2.09 -2.84
C ILE A 29 -6.82 -1.32 -3.98
N ASP A 30 -7.41 -2.07 -4.91
CA ASP A 30 -8.01 -1.63 -6.16
C ASP A 30 -7.02 -1.13 -7.24
N GLU A 31 -5.71 -1.21 -6.97
CA GLU A 31 -4.67 -0.83 -7.93
C GLU A 31 -4.10 -2.04 -8.70
N ASP A 32 -3.65 -1.79 -9.92
CA ASP A 32 -2.95 -2.77 -10.76
C ASP A 32 -1.45 -2.77 -10.45
N VAL A 33 -0.90 -3.94 -10.13
CA VAL A 33 0.51 -4.10 -9.76
C VAL A 33 1.14 -5.30 -10.44
N ILE A 34 2.46 -5.33 -10.49
CA ILE A 34 3.22 -6.54 -10.82
C ILE A 34 3.76 -7.15 -9.53
N ILE A 35 3.35 -8.38 -9.22
CA ILE A 35 3.97 -9.18 -8.17
C ILE A 35 5.08 -10.05 -8.77
N VAL A 36 6.22 -10.11 -8.08
CA VAL A 36 7.32 -11.02 -8.42
C VAL A 36 7.33 -12.14 -7.40
N LEU A 37 7.04 -13.36 -7.86
CA LEU A 37 7.03 -14.55 -7.02
C LEU A 37 8.47 -15.00 -6.70
N LYS A 38 8.64 -15.80 -5.64
CA LYS A 38 9.92 -16.45 -5.26
C LYS A 38 10.55 -17.27 -6.37
N SER A 39 9.76 -17.74 -7.33
CA SER A 39 10.25 -18.42 -8.53
C SER A 39 10.89 -17.49 -9.55
N GLY A 40 10.84 -16.17 -9.35
CA GLY A 40 11.20 -15.13 -10.32
C GLY A 40 10.10 -14.84 -11.35
N LYS A 41 8.94 -15.50 -11.27
CA LYS A 41 7.83 -15.25 -12.17
C LYS A 41 7.15 -13.92 -11.83
N CYS A 42 7.03 -13.05 -12.83
CA CYS A 42 6.26 -11.82 -12.74
C CYS A 42 4.81 -12.06 -13.15
N GLU A 43 3.87 -11.46 -12.42
CA GLU A 43 2.45 -11.52 -12.75
C GLU A 43 1.81 -10.15 -12.51
N GLU A 44 1.10 -9.65 -13.52
CA GLU A 44 0.26 -8.46 -13.43
C GLU A 44 -1.10 -8.84 -12.83
N VAL A 45 -1.50 -8.13 -11.77
CA VAL A 45 -2.72 -8.42 -11.00
C VAL A 45 -3.32 -7.15 -10.45
N THR A 46 -4.65 -7.07 -10.40
CA THR A 46 -5.35 -6.08 -9.56
C THR A 46 -5.43 -6.59 -8.12
N ILE A 47 -5.08 -5.76 -7.14
CA ILE A 47 -5.22 -6.14 -5.72
C ILE A 47 -6.68 -5.97 -5.30
N LEU A 48 -7.33 -7.06 -4.91
CA LEU A 48 -8.70 -7.03 -4.38
C LEU A 48 -8.74 -6.95 -2.85
N GLY A 49 -7.67 -7.37 -2.18
CA GLY A 49 -7.59 -7.32 -0.73
C GLY A 49 -6.43 -8.10 -0.13
N VAL A 50 -6.20 -7.89 1.16
CA VAL A 50 -5.13 -8.53 1.93
C VAL A 50 -5.67 -8.97 3.28
N GLU A 51 -5.75 -10.28 3.52
CA GLU A 51 -6.24 -10.86 4.78
C GLU A 51 -5.20 -11.83 5.34
N GLY A 52 -4.85 -11.70 6.63
CA GLY A 52 -3.79 -12.51 7.21
C GLY A 52 -2.48 -12.43 6.40
N ASN A 53 -1.97 -13.57 5.92
CA ASN A 53 -0.80 -13.65 5.03
C ASN A 53 -1.19 -13.93 3.56
N LEU A 54 -2.41 -13.60 3.17
CA LEU A 54 -2.98 -13.94 1.87
C LEU A 54 -3.28 -12.66 1.10
N LEU A 55 -2.72 -12.57 -0.10
CA LEU A 55 -3.13 -11.62 -1.13
C LEU A 55 -4.29 -12.21 -1.92
N ILE A 56 -5.37 -11.45 -2.05
CA ILE A 56 -6.49 -11.71 -2.95
C ILE A 56 -6.32 -10.78 -4.14
N ALA A 57 -6.16 -11.34 -5.33
CA ALA A 57 -5.86 -10.57 -6.53
C ALA A 57 -6.67 -11.07 -7.73
N SER A 58 -6.74 -10.27 -8.79
CA SER A 58 -7.47 -10.62 -10.01
C SER A 58 -6.60 -10.51 -11.25
N PRO A 59 -5.92 -11.60 -11.67
CA PRO A 59 -5.34 -11.65 -13.01
C PRO A 59 -6.45 -11.85 -14.05
N ASN A 60 -6.65 -10.88 -14.95
CA ASN A 60 -7.55 -11.00 -16.10
C ASN A 60 -9.01 -11.37 -15.76
N GLY A 61 -9.50 -10.99 -14.57
CA GLY A 61 -10.89 -11.23 -14.13
C GLY A 61 -11.12 -12.53 -13.35
N ASP A 62 -10.14 -13.43 -13.28
CA ASP A 62 -10.18 -14.59 -12.39
C ASP A 62 -9.71 -14.22 -11.00
N ILE A 63 -10.30 -14.76 -9.94
CA ILE A 63 -9.80 -14.55 -8.56
C ILE A 63 -8.64 -15.49 -8.28
N LYS A 64 -7.51 -14.92 -7.84
CA LYS A 64 -6.31 -15.62 -7.42
C LYS A 64 -5.99 -15.33 -5.96
N PHE A 65 -5.57 -16.36 -5.24
CA PHE A 65 -5.07 -16.26 -3.87
C PHE A 65 -3.58 -16.58 -3.85
N VAL A 66 -2.79 -15.70 -3.26
CA VAL A 66 -1.33 -15.81 -3.22
C VAL A 66 -0.85 -15.67 -1.78
N ASP A 67 -0.10 -16.65 -1.30
CA ASP A 67 0.61 -16.52 -0.03
C ASP A 67 1.64 -15.38 -0.15
N ILE A 68 1.57 -14.38 0.73
CA ILE A 68 2.47 -13.22 0.69
C ILE A 68 3.92 -13.65 0.91
N ASP A 69 4.15 -14.74 1.64
CA ASP A 69 5.49 -15.28 1.81
C ASP A 69 6.07 -15.79 0.48
N CYS A 70 5.26 -16.02 -0.55
CA CYS A 70 5.73 -16.38 -1.89
C CYS A 70 6.07 -15.17 -2.77
N ILE A 71 5.86 -13.95 -2.31
CA ILE A 71 6.13 -12.71 -3.05
C ILE A 71 7.49 -12.16 -2.61
N CYS A 72 8.38 -11.92 -3.57
CA CYS A 72 9.67 -11.27 -3.33
C CYS A 72 9.57 -9.75 -3.47
N GLU A 73 8.84 -9.27 -4.48
CA GLU A 73 8.79 -7.86 -4.85
C GLU A 73 7.39 -7.49 -5.33
N VAL A 74 7.03 -6.23 -5.14
CA VAL A 74 5.81 -5.60 -5.68
C VAL A 74 6.26 -4.36 -6.44
N ILE A 75 5.89 -4.27 -7.71
CA ILE A 75 6.18 -3.13 -8.59
C ILE A 75 4.85 -2.47 -8.91
N ALA A 76 4.75 -1.18 -8.61
CA ALA A 76 3.53 -0.39 -8.76
C ALA A 76 3.87 0.99 -9.33
N ASP A 77 2.86 1.71 -9.84
CA ASP A 77 3.07 3.08 -10.28
C ASP A 77 3.46 3.98 -9.09
N PRO A 78 4.48 4.85 -9.24
CA PRO A 78 4.85 5.79 -8.19
C PRO A 78 3.68 6.65 -7.68
N ALA A 79 2.73 7.03 -8.54
CA ALA A 79 1.57 7.83 -8.17
C ALA A 79 0.66 7.06 -7.20
N ASP A 80 0.35 5.80 -7.50
CA ASP A 80 -0.52 4.95 -6.68
C ASP A 80 0.12 4.68 -5.31
N VAL A 81 1.45 4.48 -5.28
CA VAL A 81 2.20 4.32 -4.03
C VAL A 81 2.14 5.59 -3.19
N ILE A 82 2.34 6.77 -3.79
CA ILE A 82 2.27 8.04 -3.07
C ILE A 82 0.84 8.29 -2.58
N GLU A 83 -0.17 8.07 -3.42
CA GLU A 83 -1.56 8.26 -3.04
C GLU A 83 -1.95 7.31 -1.90
N GLY A 84 -1.64 6.02 -2.03
CA GLY A 84 -1.93 4.99 -1.01
C GLY A 84 -1.25 5.26 0.33
N LEU A 85 0.00 5.74 0.32
CA LEU A 85 0.75 6.02 1.55
C LEU A 85 0.40 7.34 2.23
N PHE A 86 -0.11 8.31 1.47
CA PHE A 86 -0.34 9.68 1.96
C PHE A 86 -1.79 10.16 1.87
N LYS A 87 -2.74 9.26 1.56
CA LYS A 87 -4.19 9.54 1.35
C LYS A 87 -4.85 10.32 2.49
N GLU A 88 -4.34 10.24 3.73
CA GLU A 88 -4.83 11.03 4.88
C GLU A 88 -4.43 12.53 4.87
N ARG A 89 -3.77 13.04 3.82
CA ARG A 89 -3.25 14.43 3.77
C ARG A 89 -4.06 15.43 2.95
N CYS A 90 -5.15 15.00 2.31
CA CYS A 90 -5.98 15.86 1.48
C CYS A 90 -7.38 16.02 2.09
N CYS A 91 -7.48 16.67 3.26
CA CYS A 91 -8.72 17.19 3.84
C CYS A 91 -8.47 18.56 4.46
#